data_AF-A0A920AKW8-F1
#
_entry.id   AF-A0A920AKW8-F1
#
_cell.length_a   1.000
_cell.length_b   1.000
_cell.length_c   1.000
_cell.angle_alpha   90.00
_cell.angle_beta   90.00
_cell.angle_gamma   90.00
#
_symmetry.space_group_name_H-M   'P 1'
#
loop_
_entity.id
_entity.type
_entity.pdbx_description
1 polymer ?
#
loop_
_entity_poly.entity_id
_entity_poly.type
_entity_poly.pdbx_seq_one_letter_code
_entity_poly.pdbx_strand_id
1 'polypeptide(L)' 'MKNFLISGLVDDKYRIKINLLAISPDHAIKVFKQKYPKADDIYVIQNLFKKS' A
#
# COMPACT_ATOMS: atom_id res chain seq x y z
N MET A 1 -12.80 -6.61 5.49
CA MET A 1 -11.48 -6.06 5.12
C MET A 1 -11.37 -6.03 3.61
N LYS A 2 -10.81 -4.96 3.05
CA LYS A 2 -10.65 -4.78 1.59
C LYS A 2 -9.19 -5.02 1.21
N ASN A 3 -8.95 -5.52 0.00
CA ASN A 3 -7.60 -5.64 -0.56
C ASN A 3 -7.21 -4.31 -1.21
N PHE A 4 -6.07 -3.79 -0.77
CA PHE A 4 -5.42 -2.63 -1.34
C PHE A 4 -4.10 -3.05 -1.95
N LEU A 5 -3.86 -2.66 -3.19
CA LEU A 5 -2.54 -2.74 -3.77
C LEU A 5 -1.80 -1.46 -3.40
N ILE A 6 -0.76 -1.57 -2.58
CA ILE A 6 0.06 -0.45 -2.16
C ILE A 6 1.44 -0.55 -2.75
N SER A 7 1.97 0.57 -3.23
CA SER A 7 3.31 0.68 -3.76
C SER A 7 3.99 1.91 -3.19
N GLY A 8 5.27 1.83 -2.84
CA GLY A 8 6.07 2.97 -2.42
C GLY A 8 7.53 2.80 -2.82
N LEU A 9 8.22 3.92 -2.99
CA LEU A 9 9.65 3.98 -3.25
C LEU A 9 10.39 4.00 -1.90
N VAL A 10 11.30 3.06 -1.67
CA VAL A 10 12.08 2.95 -0.43
C VAL A 10 13.53 3.28 -0.74
N ASP A 11 14.10 4.17 0.07
CA ASP A 11 15.50 4.62 0.00
C ASP A 11 15.90 5.11 -1.40
N ASP A 12 14.96 5.72 -2.15
CA ASP A 12 15.12 6.23 -3.53
C ASP A 12 15.68 5.22 -4.55
N LYS A 13 15.63 3.93 -4.24
CA LYS A 13 16.26 2.87 -5.04
C LYS A 13 15.32 1.74 -5.39
N TYR A 14 14.42 1.39 -4.48
CA TYR A 14 13.61 0.18 -4.64
C TYR A 14 12.13 0.50 -4.53
N ARG A 15 11.36 0.10 -5.53
CA ARG A 15 9.91 0.23 -5.50
C ARG A 15 9.29 -1.04 -4.95
N ILE A 16 8.74 -0.95 -3.75
CA ILE A 16 8.04 -2.06 -3.10
C ILE A 16 6.58 -2.01 -3.52
N LYS A 17 6.02 -3.18 -3.87
CA LYS A 17 4.61 -3.34 -4.24
C LYS A 17 4.04 -4.55 -3.51
N ILE A 18 3.03 -4.34 -2.68
CA ILE A 18 2.39 -5.42 -1.90
C ILE A 18 0.87 -5.29 -1.93
N ASN A 19 0.18 -6.43 -1.81
CA ASN A 19 -1.25 -6.46 -1.53
C ASN A 19 -1.44 -6.46 -0.01
N LEU A 20 -2.17 -5.48 0.50
CA LEU A 20 -2.44 -5.31 1.92
C LEU A 20 -3.94 -5.40 2.19
N LEU A 21 -4.31 -6.17 3.21
CA LEU A 21 -5.66 -6.15 3.75
C LEU A 21 -5.77 -4.96 4.72
N ALA A 22 -6.67 -4.02 4.44
CA ALA A 22 -6.93 -2.90 5.35
C ALA A 22 -8.43 -2.57 5.40
N ILE A 23 -8.77 -1.68 6.32
CA ILE A 23 -10.14 -1.18 6.50
C ILE A 23 -10.41 -0.01 5.55
N SER A 24 -9.43 0.88 5.37
CA SER A 24 -9.48 2.07 4.52
C SER A 24 -8.13 2.29 3.80
N PRO A 25 -8.08 3.14 2.75
CA PRO A 25 -6.83 3.53 2.11
C PRO A 25 -5.80 4.10 3.10
N ASP A 26 -6.20 5.02 3.98
CA ASP A 26 -5.30 5.61 4.99
C ASP A 26 -4.74 4.57 5.96
N HIS A 27 -5.57 3.60 6.34
CA HIS A 27 -5.11 2.50 7.17
C HIS A 27 -4.07 1.65 6.42
N ALA A 28 -4.26 1.41 5.11
CA ALA A 28 -3.27 0.71 4.30
C ALA A 28 -1.94 1.48 4.22
N ILE A 29 -1.99 2.81 4.02
CA ILE A 29 -0.80 3.68 4.02
C ILE A 29 -0.08 3.60 5.37
N LYS A 30 -0.82 3.70 6.47
CA LYS A 30 -0.26 3.65 7.83
C LYS A 30 0.49 2.35 8.08
N VAL A 31 -0.11 1.20 7.74
CA VAL A 31 0.52 -0.11 7.90
C VAL A 31 1.75 -0.25 6.99
N PHE A 32 1.68 0.26 5.76
CA PHE A 32 2.81 0.24 4.85
C PHE A 32 3.98 1.09 5.34
N LYS A 33 3.71 2.32 5.84
CA LYS A 33 4.72 3.18 6.45
C LYS A 33 5.29 2.62 7.76
N GLN A 34 4.51 1.89 8.55
CA GLN A 34 5.04 1.19 9.73
C GLN A 34 6.11 0.16 9.34
N LYS A 35 5.92 -0.54 8.21
CA LYS A 35 6.88 -1.53 7.70
C LYS A 35 8.05 -0.87 6.96
N TYR A 36 7.78 0.21 6.23
CA TYR A 36 8.74 0.95 5.42
C TYR A 36 8.67 2.44 5.77
N PRO A 37 9.32 2.88 6.86
CA PRO A 37 9.18 4.24 7.37
C PRO A 37 9.80 5.31 6.45
N LYS A 38 10.77 4.92 5.62
CA LYS A 38 11.41 5.77 4.59
C LYS A 38 10.77 5.59 3.21
N ALA A 39 9.52 5.13 3.16
CA ALA A 39 8.82 5.01 1.90
C ALA A 39 8.24 6.35 1.46
N ASP A 40 8.70 6.81 0.31
CA ASP A 40 8.20 7.99 -0.41
C ASP A 40 7.40 7.55 -1.64
N ASP A 41 6.75 8.51 -2.31
CA ASP A 41 5.96 8.25 -3.53
C ASP A 41 5.00 7.05 -3.39
N ILE A 42 4.14 7.11 -2.38
CA ILE A 42 3.21 6.02 -2.05
C ILE A 42 1.92 6.11 -2.88
N TYR A 43 1.60 5.02 -3.56
CA TYR A 43 0.39 4.83 -4.36
C TYR A 43 -0.46 3.74 -3.73
N VAL A 44 -1.76 4.01 -3.59
CA VAL A 44 -2.73 3.06 -3.06
C VAL A 44 -3.85 2.89 -4.04
N ILE A 45 -4.08 1.65 -4.45
CA ILE A 45 -5.17 1.28 -5.34
C ILE A 45 -6.07 0.34 -4.56
N GLN A 46 -7.29 0.81 -4.27
CA GLN A 46 -8.33 -0.08 -3.78
C GLN A 46 -8.76 -0.99 -4.92
N ASN A 47 -8.72 -2.30 -4.69
CA ASN A 47 -9.24 -3.21 -5.69
C ASN A 47 -10.77 -3.18 -5.65
N LEU A 48 -11.37 -2.35 -6.50
CA LEU A 48 -12.82 -2.12 -6.58
C LEU A 48 -13.54 -3.25 -7.33
N PHE A 49 -12.82 -3.97 -8.19
CA PHE A 49 -13.36 -5.01 -9.05
C PHE A 49 -12.90 -6.38 -8.58
N LYS A 50 -13.42 -6.82 -7.43
CA LYS A 50 -13.32 -8.24 -7.09
C LYS A 50 -14.37 -8.96 -7.93
N LYS A 51 -13.96 -9.74 -8.94
CA LYS A 51 -14.88 -10.69 -9.62
C LYS A 51 -15.44 -11.59 -8.52
N SER A 52 -16.75 -11.49 -8.29
CA SER A 52 -17.49 -12.37 -7.38
C SER A 52 -17.47 -13.80 -7.88
#